data_AF-A0A7C4LJ23-F1
#
_entry.id   AF-A0A7C4LJ23-F1
#
_cell.length_a   1.000
_cell.length_b   1.000
_cell.length_c   1.000
_cell.angle_alpha   90.00
_cell.angle_beta   90.00
_cell.angle_gamma   90.00
#
_symmetry.space_group_name_H-M   'P 1'
#
loop_
_entity.id
_entity.type
_entity.pdbx_description
1 polymer ?
#
loop_
_entity_poly.entity_id
_entity_poly.type
_entity_poly.pdbx_seq_one_letter_code
_entity_poly.pdbx_strand_id
1 'polypeptide(L)'
;MTARQMWGAGLVALVVCGFVAAQDAGKSASKKDAAEKVTGRLPNNYGRLGLSDAQRQNIYKIQAKYQEQIEALTKQLEALRQKRDTEIEAVLTAEQKTKLQELQAESAKKKASTKPKSEPDGTP
;
A
#
# COMPACT_ATOMS: atom_id res chain seq x y z
N MET A 1 26.24 -31.89 35.50
CA MET A 1 27.32 -31.24 34.74
C MET A 1 26.78 -29.90 34.22
N THR A 2 26.53 -28.85 35.03
CA THR A 2 27.40 -27.86 35.71
C THR A 2 28.31 -27.01 34.80
N ALA A 3 27.92 -25.73 34.61
CA ALA A 3 28.71 -24.48 34.60
C ALA A 3 27.85 -23.40 33.87
N ARG A 4 27.33 -22.28 34.39
CA ARG A 4 27.57 -21.32 35.49
C ARG A 4 28.91 -20.57 35.41
N GLN A 5 28.80 -19.24 35.57
CA GLN A 5 29.79 -18.21 35.98
C GLN A 5 30.46 -17.42 34.82
N MET A 6 30.05 -16.16 34.56
CA MET A 6 30.44 -14.87 35.19
C MET A 6 31.88 -14.42 34.93
N TRP A 7 32.02 -13.26 34.29
CA TRP A 7 33.05 -12.21 34.42
C TRP A 7 32.54 -11.00 33.63
N GLY A 8 32.57 -9.74 34.04
CA GLY A 8 33.08 -9.06 35.21
C GLY A 8 32.71 -7.58 35.04
N ALA A 9 32.43 -6.90 36.15
CA ALA A 9 32.10 -5.48 36.20
C ALA A 9 33.36 -4.59 36.13
N GLY A 10 33.17 -3.33 35.72
CA GLY A 10 34.15 -2.22 35.81
C GLY A 10 34.18 -1.44 34.50
N LEU A 11 34.02 -0.12 34.40
CA LEU A 11 34.44 0.94 35.31
C LEU A 11 33.67 2.25 34.96
N VAL A 12 33.20 2.96 35.98
CA VAL A 12 32.59 4.30 35.92
C VAL A 12 33.69 5.36 36.07
N ALA A 13 33.68 6.41 35.22
CA ALA A 13 34.23 7.78 35.38
C ALA A 13 34.35 8.40 33.97
N LEU A 14 34.13 9.68 33.64
CA LEU A 14 34.03 10.95 34.36
C LEU A 14 33.41 11.99 33.40
N VAL A 15 32.59 12.91 33.90
CA VAL A 15 31.94 14.02 33.18
C VAL A 15 32.92 15.18 32.91
N VAL A 16 32.91 15.76 31.70
CA VAL A 16 33.32 17.16 31.45
C VAL A 16 32.31 17.86 30.55
N CYS A 17 31.65 18.89 31.08
CA CYS A 17 30.91 19.89 30.33
C CYS A 17 31.85 20.91 29.69
N GLY A 18 31.52 21.36 28.47
CA GLY A 18 32.12 22.52 27.83
C GLY A 18 31.20 23.10 26.76
N PHE A 19 30.41 24.10 27.14
CA PHE A 19 29.52 24.89 26.29
C PHE A 19 30.29 26.12 25.79
N VAL A 20 30.45 26.30 24.47
CA VAL A 20 30.64 27.62 23.83
C VAL A 20 29.97 27.60 22.46
N ALA A 21 29.07 28.57 22.26
CA ALA A 21 28.37 28.87 21.04
C ALA A 21 29.23 29.75 20.10
N ALA A 22 29.15 29.49 18.79
CA ALA A 22 29.43 30.48 17.76
C ALA A 22 28.36 30.34 16.67
N GLN A 23 27.44 31.30 16.66
CA GLN A 23 26.56 31.59 15.53
C GLN A 23 27.41 32.21 14.42
N ASP A 24 27.32 31.68 13.21
CA ASP A 24 27.51 32.50 12.02
C ASP A 24 26.37 32.20 11.05
N ALA A 25 25.38 33.09 11.09
CA ALA A 25 24.25 33.15 10.20
C ALA A 25 24.69 33.88 8.93
N GLY A 26 24.73 33.18 7.80
CA GLY A 26 25.15 33.83 6.57
C GLY A 26 24.93 33.03 5.29
N LYS A 27 23.70 33.09 4.78
CA LYS A 27 23.40 33.04 3.33
C LYS A 27 23.51 31.67 2.63
N SER A 28 22.41 30.91 2.67
CA SER A 28 21.73 30.38 1.46
C SER A 28 20.52 29.50 1.83
N ALA A 29 19.67 29.99 2.73
CA ALA A 29 18.33 29.43 2.92
C ALA A 29 17.35 30.18 1.99
N SER A 30 17.50 29.98 0.67
CA SER A 30 16.58 30.55 -0.33
C SER A 30 16.55 29.71 -1.61
N LYS A 31 16.42 28.38 -1.50
CA LYS A 31 16.03 27.47 -2.61
C LYS A 31 15.69 26.05 -2.15
N LYS A 32 14.85 25.95 -1.13
CA LYS A 32 14.06 24.78 -0.71
C LYS A 32 12.83 25.47 -0.09
N ASP A 33 11.59 25.32 -0.50
CA ASP A 33 10.87 24.13 -0.92
C ASP A 33 9.67 24.57 -1.77
N ALA A 34 9.78 24.50 -3.10
CA ALA A 34 8.59 24.20 -3.87
C ALA A 34 8.45 22.68 -3.85
N ALA A 35 8.18 22.11 -2.67
CA ALA A 35 7.90 20.69 -2.54
C ALA A 35 6.69 20.41 -3.44
N GLU A 36 6.92 19.62 -4.49
CA GLU A 36 5.90 19.29 -5.47
C GLU A 36 4.67 18.76 -4.74
N LYS A 37 3.54 19.43 -4.95
CA LYS A 37 2.28 19.05 -4.30
C LYS A 37 1.88 17.69 -4.85
N VAL A 38 1.87 16.68 -3.99
CA VAL A 38 1.35 15.37 -4.35
C VAL A 38 -0.15 15.52 -4.56
N THR A 39 -0.66 14.98 -5.66
CA THR A 39 -2.08 14.93 -5.97
C THR A 39 -2.63 13.54 -5.67
N GLY A 40 -3.89 13.46 -5.27
CA GLY A 40 -4.50 12.20 -4.89
C GLY A 40 -5.96 12.35 -4.48
N ARG A 41 -6.60 11.22 -4.19
CA ARG A 41 -7.98 11.19 -3.70
C ARG A 41 -7.97 10.97 -2.20
N LEU A 42 -8.73 11.80 -1.48
CA LEU A 42 -8.95 11.58 -0.06
C LEU A 42 -9.68 10.24 0.18
N PRO A 43 -9.38 9.54 1.29
CA PRO A 43 -10.16 8.38 1.68
C PRO A 43 -11.65 8.71 1.81
N ASN A 44 -12.49 7.69 1.71
CA ASN A 44 -13.94 7.89 1.74
C ASN A 44 -14.37 8.66 3.00
N ASN A 45 -15.27 9.64 2.84
CA ASN A 45 -15.74 10.56 3.89
C ASN A 45 -14.73 11.58 4.45
N TYR A 46 -13.43 11.48 4.16
CA TYR A 46 -12.42 12.41 4.73
C TYR A 46 -12.56 13.85 4.21
N GLY A 47 -13.15 14.03 3.03
CA GLY A 47 -13.47 15.36 2.49
C GLY A 47 -14.47 16.16 3.34
N ARG A 48 -15.23 15.49 4.22
CA ARG A 48 -16.25 16.13 5.07
C ARG A 48 -15.71 16.62 6.42
N LEU A 49 -14.42 16.40 6.70
CA LEU A 49 -13.80 16.69 8.00
C LEU A 49 -13.19 18.10 8.11
N GLY A 50 -13.30 18.92 7.07
CA GLY A 50 -12.72 20.27 7.08
C GLY A 50 -11.19 20.27 7.18
N LEU A 51 -10.52 19.29 6.57
CA LEU A 51 -9.06 19.15 6.65
C LEU A 51 -8.33 20.38 6.07
N SER A 52 -7.16 20.70 6.62
CA SER A 52 -6.27 21.72 6.04
C SER A 52 -5.52 21.19 4.82
N ASP A 53 -4.96 22.09 4.01
CA ASP A 53 -4.09 21.73 2.87
C ASP A 53 -2.90 20.87 3.31
N ALA A 54 -2.27 21.21 4.44
CA ALA A 54 -1.15 20.45 4.97
C ALA A 54 -1.56 19.02 5.35
N GLN A 55 -2.73 18.84 5.97
CA GLN A 55 -3.25 17.52 6.29
C GLN A 55 -3.55 16.70 5.03
N ARG A 56 -4.17 17.32 4.01
CA ARG A 56 -4.41 16.65 2.72
C ARG A 56 -3.10 16.19 2.08
N GLN A 57 -2.09 17.06 2.02
CA GLN A 57 -0.78 16.73 1.46
C GLN A 57 -0.10 15.60 2.22
N ASN A 58 -0.20 15.56 3.55
CA ASN A 58 0.32 14.46 4.35
C ASN A 58 -0.41 13.14 4.07
N ILE A 59 -1.74 13.17 3.91
CA ILE A 59 -2.52 12.00 3.53
C ILE A 59 -2.05 11.45 2.19
N TYR A 60 -1.88 12.31 1.18
CA TYR A 60 -1.43 11.87 -0.15
C TYR A 60 -0.02 11.26 -0.12
N LYS A 61 0.90 11.84 0.67
CA LYS A 61 2.24 11.27 0.88
C LYS A 61 2.18 9.89 1.54
N ILE A 62 1.32 9.73 2.54
CA ILE A 62 1.10 8.44 3.21
C ILE A 62 0.56 7.41 2.21
N GLN A 63 -0.44 7.78 1.40
CA GLN A 63 -0.98 6.89 0.37
C GLN A 63 0.10 6.47 -0.63
N ALA A 64 0.87 7.42 -1.17
CA ALA A 64 1.95 7.14 -2.11
C ALA A 64 3.01 6.19 -1.52
N LYS A 65 3.41 6.42 -0.26
CA LYS A 65 4.38 5.57 0.45
C LYS A 65 3.96 4.10 0.49
N TYR A 66 2.67 3.82 0.68
CA TYR A 66 2.17 2.45 0.82
C TYR A 66 1.68 1.84 -0.49
N GLN A 67 1.47 2.64 -1.54
CA GLN A 67 0.88 2.18 -2.80
C GLN A 67 1.71 1.05 -3.45
N GLU A 68 3.03 1.21 -3.55
CA GLU A 68 3.91 0.19 -4.14
C GLU A 68 3.86 -1.14 -3.38
N GLN A 69 3.82 -1.10 -2.04
CA GLN A 69 3.73 -2.29 -1.20
C GLN A 69 2.38 -2.99 -1.37
N ILE A 70 1.30 -2.22 -1.44
CA ILE A 70 -0.05 -2.75 -1.68
C ILE A 70 -0.13 -3.42 -3.05
N GLU A 71 0.44 -2.81 -4.09
CA GLU A 71 0.47 -3.39 -5.44
C GLU A 71 1.27 -4.69 -5.50
N ALA A 72 2.43 -4.72 -4.84
CA ALA A 72 3.25 -5.93 -4.75
C ALA A 72 2.49 -7.08 -4.05
N LEU A 73 1.85 -6.80 -2.91
CA LEU A 73 1.05 -7.79 -2.18
C LEU A 73 -0.17 -8.24 -2.99
N THR A 74 -0.81 -7.33 -3.72
CA THR A 74 -1.96 -7.65 -4.58
C THR A 74 -1.54 -8.61 -5.69
N LYS A 75 -0.40 -8.37 -6.35
CA LYS A 75 0.14 -9.29 -7.37
C LYS A 75 0.47 -10.67 -6.80
N GLN A 76 1.07 -10.73 -5.61
CA GLN A 76 1.34 -12.00 -4.92
C GLN A 76 0.05 -12.75 -4.59
N LEU A 77 -0.97 -12.04 -4.12
CA LEU A 77 -2.27 -12.60 -3.80
C LEU A 77 -2.99 -13.12 -5.05
N GLU A 78 -2.93 -12.39 -6.17
CA GLU A 78 -3.49 -12.84 -7.45
C GLU A 78 -2.78 -14.10 -7.97
N ALA A 79 -1.44 -14.14 -7.90
CA ALA A 79 -0.67 -15.32 -8.29
C ALA A 79 -1.03 -16.55 -7.43
N LEU A 80 -1.18 -16.37 -6.12
CA LEU A 80 -1.61 -17.46 -5.22
C LEU A 80 -3.04 -17.94 -5.51
N ARG A 81 -3.96 -17.02 -5.82
CA ARG A 81 -5.33 -17.38 -6.21
C ARG A 81 -5.32 -18.21 -7.50
N GLN A 82 -4.61 -17.77 -8.53
CA GLN A 82 -4.49 -18.52 -9.79
C GLN A 82 -3.88 -19.92 -9.57
N LYS A 83 -2.82 -20.01 -8.75
CA LYS A 83 -2.20 -21.29 -8.42
C LYS A 83 -3.17 -22.21 -7.70
N ARG A 84 -3.84 -21.72 -6.65
CA ARG A 84 -4.85 -22.48 -5.91
C ARG A 84 -5.96 -22.96 -6.85
N ASP A 85 -6.48 -22.09 -7.71
CA ASP A 85 -7.59 -22.42 -8.60
C ASP A 85 -7.15 -23.47 -9.64
N THR A 86 -5.91 -23.38 -10.13
CA THR A 86 -5.30 -24.42 -10.99
C THR A 86 -5.19 -25.76 -10.26
N GLU A 87 -4.75 -25.77 -9.01
CA GLU A 87 -4.65 -26.99 -8.20
C GLU A 87 -6.03 -27.60 -7.91
N ILE A 88 -7.04 -26.76 -7.68
CA ILE A 88 -8.44 -27.20 -7.53
C ILE A 88 -8.96 -27.83 -8.83
N GLU A 89 -8.69 -27.22 -9.99
CA GLU A 89 -9.10 -27.81 -11.27
C GLU A 89 -8.33 -29.09 -11.58
N ALA A 90 -7.07 -29.21 -11.12
CA ALA A 90 -6.25 -30.39 -11.35
C ALA A 90 -6.83 -31.67 -10.72
N VAL A 91 -7.59 -31.57 -9.63
CA VAL A 91 -8.22 -32.75 -8.99
C VAL A 91 -9.49 -33.24 -9.70
N LEU A 92 -10.00 -32.51 -10.69
CA LEU A 92 -11.20 -32.88 -11.44
C LEU A 92 -10.92 -33.94 -12.51
N THR A 93 -11.89 -34.83 -12.73
CA THR A 93 -11.87 -35.75 -13.87
C THR A 93 -12.06 -35.01 -15.20
N ALA A 94 -11.70 -35.65 -16.31
CA ALA A 94 -11.88 -35.06 -17.65
C ALA A 94 -13.35 -34.68 -17.90
N GLU A 95 -14.30 -35.55 -17.53
CA GLU A 95 -15.74 -35.27 -17.67
C GLU A 95 -16.19 -34.07 -16.81
N GLN A 96 -15.66 -33.95 -15.59
CA GLN A 96 -15.96 -32.82 -14.70
C GLN A 96 -15.40 -31.50 -15.25
N LYS A 97 -14.21 -31.52 -15.85
CA LYS A 97 -13.61 -30.34 -16.50
C LYS A 97 -14.44 -29.87 -17.69
N THR A 98 -14.92 -30.78 -18.54
CA THR A 98 -15.80 -30.42 -19.66
C THR A 98 -17.09 -29.76 -19.16
N LYS A 99 -17.75 -30.36 -18.16
CA LYS A 99 -18.95 -29.76 -17.54
C LYS A 99 -18.67 -28.39 -16.93
N LEU A 100 -17.52 -28.20 -16.28
CA LEU A 100 -17.12 -26.92 -15.71
C LEU A 100 -17.00 -25.84 -16.80
N GLN A 101 -16.37 -26.15 -17.93
CA GLN A 101 -16.22 -25.22 -19.06
C GLN A 101 -17.58 -24.80 -19.64
N GLU A 102 -18.52 -25.73 -19.79
CA GLU A 102 -19.88 -25.45 -20.26
C GLU A 102 -20.61 -24.48 -19.31
N LEU A 103 -20.56 -24.74 -18.00
CA LEU A 103 -21.18 -23.90 -16.97
C LEU A 103 -20.55 -22.49 -16.92
N GLN A 104 -19.23 -22.39 -17.08
CA GLN A 104 -18.52 -21.11 -17.16
C GLN A 104 -18.95 -20.31 -18.40
N ALA A 105 -19.09 -20.96 -19.55
CA ALA A 105 -19.54 -20.32 -20.79
C ALA A 105 -21.00 -19.84 -20.70
N GLU A 106 -21.90 -20.62 -20.10
CA GLU A 106 -23.28 -20.20 -19.86
C GLU A 106 -23.34 -18.98 -18.92
N SER A 107 -22.56 -19.01 -17.85
CA SER A 107 -22.47 -17.90 -16.89
C SER A 107 -21.97 -16.61 -17.54
N ALA A 108 -20.98 -16.71 -18.44
CA ALA A 108 -20.47 -15.58 -19.19
C ALA A 108 -21.54 -14.98 -20.12
N LYS A 109 -22.30 -15.83 -20.83
CA LYS A 109 -23.41 -15.40 -21.70
C LYS A 109 -24.50 -14.69 -20.90
N LYS A 110 -24.91 -15.23 -19.75
CA LYS A 110 -25.90 -14.59 -18.87
C LYS A 110 -25.45 -13.20 -18.42
N LYS A 111 -24.19 -13.06 -17.98
CA LYS A 111 -23.62 -11.75 -17.59
C LYS A 111 -23.58 -10.74 -18.73
N ALA A 112 -23.41 -11.21 -19.97
CA ALA A 112 -23.43 -10.34 -21.16
C ALA A 112 -24.85 -9.88 -21.50
N SER A 113 -25.86 -10.75 -21.37
CA SER A 113 -27.26 -10.42 -21.65
C SER A 113 -27.91 -9.51 -20.60
N THR A 114 -27.39 -9.49 -19.36
CA THR A 114 -27.92 -8.65 -18.26
C THR A 114 -27.21 -7.30 -18.11
N LYS A 115 -26.28 -6.93 -18.99
CA LYS A 115 -25.79 -5.54 -19.06
C LYS A 115 -26.81 -4.71 -19.84
N PRO A 116 -27.68 -3.89 -19.22
CA PRO A 116 -28.43 -2.90 -19.98
C PRO A 116 -27.42 -2.01 -20.70
N LYS A 117 -27.63 -1.85 -22.01
CA LYS A 117 -27.01 -0.84 -22.84
C LYS A 117 -27.30 0.49 -22.16
N SER A 118 -26.34 1.06 -21.45
CA SER A 118 -26.42 2.45 -21.01
C SER A 118 -26.48 3.29 -22.29
N GLU A 119 -27.70 3.68 -22.66
CA GLU A 119 -27.94 4.73 -23.62
C GLU A 119 -27.15 5.96 -23.19
N PRO A 120 -26.48 6.67 -24.12
CA PRO A 120 -25.95 7.98 -23.82
C PRO A 120 -27.15 8.90 -23.58
N ASP A 121 -27.55 9.06 -22.33
CA ASP A 121 -28.48 10.12 -21.94
C ASP A 121 -27.74 11.44 -22.13
N GLY A 122 -27.84 11.95 -23.34
CA GLY A 122 -27.64 13.34 -23.61
C GLY A 122 -28.75 14.10 -22.91
N THR A 123 -28.37 14.97 -21.98
CA THR A 123 -29.18 16.12 -21.65
C THR A 123 -28.26 17.36 -21.57
N PRO A 124 -28.80 18.53 -21.98
CA PRO A 124 -28.09 19.64 -22.62
C PRO A 124 -27.19 20.48 -21.71
#